data_AF-A0A7J6R2B1-F1
#
_entry.id   AF-A0A7J6R2B1-F1
#
_cell.length_a   1.000
_cell.length_b   1.000
_cell.length_c   1.000
_cell.angle_alpha   90.00
_cell.angle_beta   90.00
_cell.angle_gamma   90.00
#
_symmetry.space_group_name_H-M   'P 1'
#
loop_
_entity.id
_entity.type
_entity.pdbx_description
1 polymer ?
#
loop_
_entity_poly.entity_id
_entity_poly.type
_entity_poly.pdbx_seq_one_letter_code
_entity_poly.pdbx_strand_id
1 'polypeptide(L)'
;GTAWESEKLRVGWMWICQAMDFPYVDHIIPKPFAADCIREWIKSREGYSVPFPFLCQELSKVLTAYEVPHETCVHIEDTPYVVDIVLTDGVQKRCIAILSEFARNSDEPIGSAAIQVRHMMVGS
;
A
#
# COMPACT_ATOMS: atom_id res chain seq x y z
N GLY A 1 -0.40 -4.36 -27.21
CA GLY A 1 -1.56 -4.17 -26.33
C GLY A 1 -2.53 -3.22 -26.99
N THR A 2 -3.82 -3.31 -26.65
CA THR A 2 -4.80 -2.29 -27.08
C THR A 2 -4.54 -0.98 -26.33
N ALA A 3 -5.10 0.14 -26.81
CA ALA A 3 -5.04 1.41 -26.09
C ALA A 3 -5.60 1.31 -24.65
N TRP A 4 -6.52 0.37 -24.44
CA TRP A 4 -7.02 0.03 -23.11
C TRP A 4 -5.92 -0.50 -22.20
N GLU A 5 -5.16 -1.51 -22.63
CA GLU A 5 -4.08 -2.12 -21.83
C GLU A 5 -3.03 -1.11 -21.36
N SER A 6 -2.71 -0.10 -22.18
CA SER A 6 -1.75 0.97 -21.80
C SER A 6 -2.30 1.97 -20.80
N GLU A 7 -3.62 2.06 -20.66
CA GLU A 7 -4.31 3.12 -19.90
C GLU A 7 -4.96 2.61 -18.61
N LYS A 8 -5.11 1.29 -18.43
CA LYS A 8 -5.81 0.68 -17.28
C LYS A 8 -5.34 1.20 -15.94
N LEU A 9 -4.02 1.30 -15.74
CA LEU A 9 -3.45 1.75 -14.46
C LEU A 9 -3.78 3.22 -14.20
N ARG A 10 -3.67 4.09 -15.22
CA ARG A 10 -4.00 5.51 -15.12
C ARG A 10 -5.48 5.72 -14.81
N VAL A 11 -6.36 5.05 -15.56
CA VAL A 11 -7.81 5.12 -15.33
C VAL A 11 -8.15 4.58 -13.93
N GLY A 12 -7.57 3.46 -13.53
CA GLY A 12 -7.72 2.92 -12.18
C GLY A 12 -7.35 3.91 -11.09
N TRP A 13 -6.20 4.59 -11.23
CA TRP A 13 -5.77 5.61 -10.29
C TRP A 13 -6.74 6.79 -10.19
N MET A 14 -7.22 7.31 -11.33
CA MET A 14 -8.20 8.40 -11.32
C MET A 14 -9.45 8.04 -10.52
N TRP A 15 -9.96 6.82 -10.69
CA TRP A 15 -11.12 6.33 -9.97
C TRP A 15 -10.87 6.18 -8.47
N ILE A 16 -9.71 5.64 -8.07
CA ILE A 16 -9.40 5.48 -6.65
C ILE A 16 -9.24 6.86 -5.98
N CYS A 17 -8.54 7.79 -6.62
CA CYS A 17 -8.43 9.17 -6.13
C CYS A 17 -9.82 9.79 -5.97
N GLN A 18 -10.69 9.64 -6.98
CA GLN A 18 -12.05 10.16 -6.93
C GLN A 18 -12.86 9.55 -5.76
N ALA A 19 -12.74 8.24 -5.53
CA ALA A 19 -13.40 7.56 -4.42
C ALA A 19 -12.90 8.03 -3.04
N MET A 20 -11.63 8.38 -2.93
CA MET A 20 -11.04 8.86 -1.69
C MET A 20 -11.38 10.31 -1.39
N ASP A 21 -11.26 11.18 -2.39
CA ASP A 21 -11.41 12.63 -2.24
C ASP A 21 -12.89 13.04 -2.19
N PHE A 22 -13.76 12.26 -2.83
CA PHE A 22 -15.19 12.54 -2.92
C PHE A 22 -16.03 11.36 -2.42
N PRO A 23 -15.91 10.95 -1.14
CA PRO A 23 -16.59 9.77 -0.61
C PRO A 23 -18.13 9.90 -0.59
N TYR A 24 -18.65 11.12 -0.78
CA TYR A 24 -20.07 11.44 -0.84
C TYR A 24 -20.67 11.34 -2.26
N VAL A 25 -19.85 11.03 -3.26
CA VAL A 25 -20.30 10.78 -4.64
C VAL A 25 -20.38 9.26 -4.84
N ASP A 26 -21.46 8.78 -5.46
CA ASP A 26 -21.58 7.35 -5.79
C ASP A 26 -20.62 6.98 -6.92
N HIS A 27 -19.59 6.22 -6.59
CA HIS A 27 -18.61 5.71 -7.55
C HIS A 27 -19.00 4.29 -7.98
N ILE A 28 -19.71 4.17 -9.10
CA ILE A 28 -20.02 2.84 -9.67
C ILE A 28 -18.84 2.38 -10.51
N ILE A 29 -17.93 1.63 -9.89
CA ILE A 29 -16.89 0.89 -10.61
C ILE A 29 -17.38 -0.56 -10.80
N PRO A 30 -17.54 -1.04 -12.04
CA PRO A 30 -17.82 -2.45 -12.26
C PRO A 30 -16.75 -3.32 -11.58
N LYS A 31 -17.17 -4.27 -10.73
CA LYS A 31 -16.26 -5.16 -9.99
C LYS A 31 -15.16 -5.80 -10.85
N PRO A 32 -15.42 -6.28 -12.09
CA PRO A 32 -14.37 -6.83 -12.94
C PRO A 32 -13.28 -5.82 -13.30
N PHE A 33 -13.64 -4.55 -13.46
CA PHE A 33 -12.69 -3.48 -13.77
C PHE A 33 -11.84 -3.11 -12.56
N ALA A 34 -12.47 -2.98 -11.38
CA ALA A 34 -11.74 -2.76 -10.13
C ALA A 34 -10.69 -3.86 -9.87
N ALA A 35 -11.07 -5.13 -10.08
CA ALA A 35 -10.16 -6.26 -9.93
C ALA A 35 -8.98 -6.20 -10.92
N ASP A 36 -9.21 -5.78 -12.16
CA ASP A 36 -8.15 -5.62 -13.17
C ASP A 36 -7.21 -4.46 -12.83
N CYS A 37 -7.73 -3.32 -12.37
CA CYS A 37 -6.90 -2.19 -11.91
C CYS A 37 -6.03 -2.57 -10.70
N ILE A 38 -6.60 -3.29 -9.72
CA ILE A 38 -5.85 -3.81 -8.57
C ILE A 38 -4.76 -4.77 -9.03
N ARG A 39 -5.06 -5.65 -10.00
CA ARG A 39 -4.07 -6.58 -10.56
C ARG A 39 -2.92 -5.87 -11.26
N GLU A 40 -3.22 -4.87 -12.10
CA GLU A 40 -2.17 -4.08 -12.77
C GLU A 40 -1.36 -3.25 -11.77
N TRP A 41 -2.00 -2.75 -10.72
CA TRP A 41 -1.31 -2.08 -9.63
C TRP A 41 -0.36 -3.02 -8.88
N ILE A 42 -0.80 -4.23 -8.53
CA ILE A 42 0.05 -5.27 -7.90
C ILE A 42 1.24 -5.60 -8.81
N LYS A 43 1.01 -5.81 -10.12
CA LYS A 43 2.09 -6.08 -11.08
C LYS A 43 3.09 -4.94 -11.17
N SER A 44 2.64 -3.68 -11.10
CA SER A 44 3.52 -2.50 -11.12
C SER A 44 4.48 -2.45 -9.92
N ARG A 45 4.15 -3.18 -8.84
CA ARG A 45 4.98 -3.35 -7.64
C ARG A 45 5.80 -4.64 -7.66
N GLU A 46 5.90 -5.32 -8.79
CA GLU A 46 6.53 -6.65 -8.92
C GLU A 46 5.88 -7.74 -8.05
N GLY A 47 4.57 -7.60 -7.76
CA GLY A 47 3.77 -8.58 -7.03
C GLY A 47 3.23 -8.05 -5.71
N TYR A 48 2.85 -8.98 -4.82
CA TYR A 48 2.42 -8.68 -3.45
C TYR A 48 3.65 -8.47 -2.55
N SER A 49 4.61 -7.68 -2.99
CA SER A 49 5.88 -7.47 -2.27
C SER A 49 5.94 -6.08 -1.66
N VAL A 50 6.92 -5.90 -0.78
CA VAL A 50 7.29 -4.59 -0.25
C VAL A 50 7.87 -3.74 -1.39
N PRO A 51 7.49 -2.45 -1.52
CA PRO A 51 7.95 -1.63 -2.65
C PRO A 51 9.44 -1.26 -2.55
N PHE A 52 9.98 -1.27 -1.33
CA PHE A 52 11.35 -0.89 -1.01
C PHE A 52 12.07 -1.97 -0.21
N PRO A 53 12.34 -3.15 -0.82
CA PRO A 53 12.90 -4.30 -0.11
C PRO A 53 14.27 -3.99 0.51
N PHE A 54 15.10 -3.19 -0.14
CA PHE A 54 16.40 -2.77 0.38
C PHE A 54 16.26 -1.92 1.66
N LEU A 55 15.36 -0.92 1.66
CA LEU A 55 15.11 -0.09 2.84
C LEU A 55 14.54 -0.91 3.99
N CYS A 56 13.66 -1.87 3.69
CA CYS A 56 13.13 -2.81 4.67
C CYS A 56 14.24 -3.65 5.32
N GLN A 57 15.19 -4.15 4.52
CA GLN A 57 16.35 -4.90 5.03
C GLN A 57 17.28 -4.04 5.89
N GLU A 58 17.59 -2.82 5.46
CA GLU A 58 18.44 -1.91 6.23
C GLU A 58 17.79 -1.54 7.57
N LEU A 59 16.49 -1.24 7.57
CA LEU A 59 15.76 -0.95 8.80
C LEU A 59 15.68 -2.16 9.72
N SER A 60 15.50 -3.36 9.19
CA SER A 60 15.52 -4.60 9.97
C SER A 60 16.87 -4.85 10.64
N LYS A 61 17.99 -4.55 9.96
CA LYS A 61 19.32 -4.63 10.57
C LYS A 61 19.46 -3.66 11.75
N VAL A 62 18.96 -2.42 11.57
CA VAL A 62 18.96 -1.42 12.66
C VAL A 62 18.14 -1.93 13.84
N LEU A 63 16.91 -2.36 13.62
CA LEU A 63 16.04 -2.89 14.69
C LEU A 63 16.64 -4.10 15.40
N THR A 64 17.29 -5.00 14.65
CA THR A 64 18.02 -6.15 15.21
C THR A 64 19.15 -5.71 16.12
N ALA A 65 19.93 -4.69 15.71
CA ALA A 65 21.03 -4.15 16.52
C ALA A 65 20.54 -3.49 17.83
N TYR A 66 19.30 -3.02 17.86
CA TYR A 66 18.65 -2.49 19.07
C TYR A 66 17.81 -3.54 19.82
N GLU A 67 17.91 -4.83 19.45
CA GLU A 67 17.17 -5.93 20.09
C GLU A 67 15.63 -5.72 20.07
N VAL A 68 15.11 -5.00 19.08
CA VAL A 68 13.67 -4.77 18.92
C VAL A 68 13.05 -5.96 18.19
N PRO A 69 12.10 -6.71 18.78
CA PRO A 69 11.41 -7.81 18.10
C PRO A 69 10.58 -7.29 16.93
N HIS A 70 10.82 -7.85 15.74
CA HIS A 70 10.11 -7.45 14.53
C HIS A 70 10.09 -8.57 13.48
N GLU A 71 9.11 -8.49 12.59
CA GLU A 71 8.98 -9.32 11.39
C GLU A 71 8.96 -8.43 10.16
N THR A 72 9.55 -8.87 9.05
CA THR A 72 9.56 -8.13 7.78
C THR A 72 8.67 -8.81 6.74
N CYS A 73 8.15 -8.03 5.80
CA CYS A 73 7.34 -8.53 4.68
C CYS A 73 6.14 -9.39 5.14
N VAL A 74 5.35 -8.88 6.09
CA VAL A 74 4.24 -9.63 6.68
C VAL A 74 2.98 -9.45 5.85
N HIS A 75 2.41 -10.55 5.35
CA HIS A 75 1.12 -10.54 4.66
C HIS A 75 -0.03 -10.25 5.64
N ILE A 76 -0.91 -9.32 5.27
CA ILE A 76 -2.18 -9.11 5.98
C ILE A 76 -3.23 -10.04 5.38
N GLU A 77 -3.88 -10.84 6.23
CA GLU A 77 -4.95 -11.75 5.84
C GLU A 77 -6.10 -11.01 5.14
N ASP A 78 -6.72 -11.64 4.14
CA ASP A 78 -7.81 -11.09 3.33
C ASP A 78 -7.51 -9.78 2.58
N THR A 79 -6.23 -9.38 2.47
CA THR A 79 -5.84 -8.20 1.69
C THR A 79 -4.68 -8.50 0.73
N PRO A 80 -4.55 -7.71 -0.36
CA PRO A 80 -3.37 -7.77 -1.22
C PRO A 80 -2.14 -7.07 -0.62
N TYR A 81 -2.19 -6.63 0.64
CA TYR A 81 -1.12 -5.83 1.23
C TYR A 81 -0.11 -6.67 1.98
N VAL A 82 1.15 -6.27 1.84
CA VAL A 82 2.26 -6.70 2.68
C VAL A 82 2.72 -5.51 3.49
N VAL A 83 2.82 -5.70 4.80
CA VAL A 83 3.41 -4.74 5.72
C VAL A 83 4.92 -4.87 5.64
N ASP A 84 5.61 -3.74 5.51
CA ASP A 84 7.07 -3.73 5.40
C ASP A 84 7.71 -4.29 6.67
N ILE A 85 7.40 -3.72 7.84
CA ILE A 85 7.85 -4.24 9.14
C ILE A 85 6.71 -4.23 10.16
N VAL A 86 6.51 -5.35 10.84
CA VAL A 86 5.63 -5.46 12.02
C VAL A 86 6.50 -5.48 13.27
N LEU A 87 6.25 -4.54 14.17
CA LEU A 87 6.79 -4.52 15.52
C LEU A 87 5.79 -5.21 16.45
N THR A 88 6.29 -6.08 17.32
CA THR A 88 5.47 -6.71 18.35
C THR A 88 6.12 -6.51 19.71
N ASP A 89 5.36 -6.00 20.68
CA ASP A 89 5.74 -5.99 22.09
C ASP A 89 5.04 -7.12 22.88
N GLY A 90 4.38 -8.06 22.18
CA GLY A 90 3.59 -9.15 22.74
C GLY A 90 2.13 -8.76 23.09
N VAL A 91 1.78 -7.48 23.09
CA VAL A 91 0.43 -6.98 23.42
C VAL A 91 -0.17 -6.18 22.27
N GLN A 92 0.63 -5.36 21.61
CA GLN A 92 0.25 -4.55 20.47
C GLN A 92 1.11 -4.88 19.25
N LYS A 93 0.45 -5.00 18.10
CA LYS A 93 1.12 -5.01 16.81
C LYS A 93 1.14 -3.58 16.28
N ARG A 94 2.33 -3.08 15.97
CA ARG A 94 2.52 -1.80 15.26
C ARG A 94 3.19 -2.09 13.94
N CYS A 95 2.92 -1.29 12.93
CA CYS A 95 3.59 -1.43 11.64
C CYS A 95 4.46 -0.22 11.35
N ILE A 96 5.60 -0.47 10.71
CA ILE A 96 6.34 0.55 9.97
C ILE A 96 6.06 0.29 8.50
N ALA A 97 5.51 1.30 7.84
CA ALA A 97 5.32 1.32 6.39
C ALA A 97 6.32 2.29 5.76
N ILE A 98 6.99 1.85 4.70
CA ILE A 98 7.97 2.62 3.94
C ILE A 98 7.25 3.16 2.70
N LEU A 99 7.02 4.48 2.70
CA LEU A 99 6.23 5.17 1.69
C LEU A 99 7.13 6.09 0.86
N SER A 100 6.74 6.34 -0.39
CA SER A 100 7.48 7.22 -1.32
C SER A 100 6.69 8.41 -1.84
N GLU A 101 5.39 8.48 -1.53
CA GLU A 101 4.49 9.51 -2.06
C GLU A 101 3.95 10.35 -0.91
N PHE A 102 4.48 11.57 -0.80
CA PHE A 102 4.08 12.56 0.18
C PHE A 102 3.71 13.88 -0.52
N ALA A 103 2.79 14.63 0.09
CA ALA A 103 2.47 15.97 -0.36
C ALA A 103 3.73 16.86 -0.32
N ARG A 104 3.81 17.82 -1.24
CA ARG A 104 5.01 18.68 -1.36
C ARG A 104 5.22 19.59 -0.14
N ASN A 105 4.13 19.96 0.54
CA ASN A 105 4.12 20.95 1.63
C ASN A 105 3.60 20.39 2.96
N SER A 106 3.27 19.09 3.00
CA SER A 106 2.88 18.39 4.22
C SER A 106 3.46 16.98 4.18
N ASP A 107 3.83 16.43 5.34
CA ASP A 107 4.28 15.03 5.46
C ASP A 107 3.10 14.04 5.34
N GLU A 108 2.00 14.46 4.72
CA GLU A 108 0.83 13.62 4.50
C GLU A 108 1.06 12.71 3.31
N PRO A 109 0.81 11.39 3.46
CA PRO A 109 0.83 10.46 2.33
C PRO A 109 -0.18 10.87 1.27
N ILE A 110 0.19 10.76 -0.01
CA ILE A 110 -0.70 11.00 -1.15
C ILE A 110 -0.68 9.81 -2.12
N GLY A 111 -1.58 9.83 -3.11
CA GLY A 111 -1.61 8.84 -4.19
C GLY A 111 -1.68 7.40 -3.67
N SER A 112 -0.75 6.57 -4.13
CA SER A 112 -0.68 5.15 -3.76
C SER A 112 -0.36 4.92 -2.28
N ALA A 113 0.43 5.82 -1.67
CA ALA A 113 0.79 5.74 -0.26
C ALA A 113 -0.41 6.02 0.65
N ALA A 114 -1.24 7.00 0.31
CA ALA A 114 -2.46 7.32 1.06
C ALA A 114 -3.46 6.14 1.08
N ILE A 115 -3.58 5.44 -0.03
CA ILE A 115 -4.44 4.25 -0.16
C ILE A 115 -3.91 3.14 0.73
N GLN A 116 -2.61 2.86 0.65
CA GLN A 116 -1.96 1.84 1.48
C GLN A 116 -2.18 2.15 2.98
N VAL A 117 -1.95 3.40 3.41
CA VAL A 117 -2.17 3.82 4.81
C VAL A 117 -3.62 3.64 5.22
N ARG A 118 -4.59 4.08 4.41
CA ARG A 118 -6.01 3.95 4.74
C ARG A 118 -6.43 2.48 4.89
N HIS A 119 -5.95 1.60 4.01
CA HIS A 119 -6.22 0.17 4.13
C HIS A 119 -5.58 -0.46 5.37
N MET A 120 -4.35 -0.08 5.71
CA MET A 120 -3.68 -0.57 6.92
C MET A 120 -4.37 -0.10 8.21
N MET A 121 -4.97 1.10 8.22
CA MET A 121 -5.69 1.62 9.39
C MET A 121 -7.08 0.97 9.60
N VAL A 122 -7.75 0.53 8.55
CA VAL A 122 -9.12 -0.05 8.63
C VAL A 122 -9.13 -1.47 9.22
N GLY A 123 -7.97 -2.15 9.28
CA GLY A 123 -7.82 -3.47 9.90
C GLY A 123 -7.40 -3.47 11.38
N SER A 124 -7.51 -2.34 12.09
CA SER A 124 -7.12 -2.17 13.50
C SER A 124 -8.30 -2.32 14.46
#